data_AF-A0A397CEI7-F1
#
_entry.id   AF-A0A397CEI7-F1
#
_cell.length_a   1.000
_cell.length_b   1.000
_cell.length_c   1.000
_cell.angle_alpha   90.00
_cell.angle_beta   90.00
_cell.angle_gamma   90.00
#
_symmetry.space_group_name_H-M   'P 1'
#
loop_
_entity.id
_entity.type
_entity.pdbx_description
1 polymer ?
#
loop_
_entity_poly.entity_id
_entity_poly.type
_entity_poly.pdbx_seq_one_letter_code
_entity_poly.pdbx_strand_id
1 'polypeptide(L)'
;MSRPNAELCCADSEGTAESKLFVWSSSNGGTSWMKYTKGTKSTVFGVKSAMVFKMCIQLRNVDYSGGDVANTQGESADFCCERLPSDARLQALHVDILQRRHVLVEAD
;
A
#
# COMPACT_ATOMS: atom_id res chain seq x y z
N MET A 1 11.01 7.37 -11.88
CA MET A 1 11.00 6.28 -12.90
C MET A 1 10.19 6.74 -14.11
N SER A 2 10.31 6.09 -15.27
CA SER A 2 9.46 6.42 -16.43
C SER A 2 8.23 5.53 -16.47
N ARG A 3 7.06 6.16 -16.71
CA ARG A 3 5.77 5.49 -16.91
C ARG A 3 5.00 6.18 -18.02
N PRO A 4 4.37 5.45 -18.95
CA PRO A 4 3.72 6.04 -20.11
C PRO A 4 2.44 6.79 -19.76
N ASN A 5 1.84 6.55 -18.59
CA ASN A 5 0.64 7.22 -18.13
C ASN A 5 0.59 7.33 -16.59
N ALA A 6 -0.38 8.11 -16.09
CA ALA A 6 -0.52 8.40 -14.67
C ALA A 6 -1.08 7.20 -13.87
N GLU A 7 -1.82 6.32 -14.53
CA GLU A 7 -2.43 5.13 -13.94
C GLU A 7 -1.35 4.14 -13.50
N LEU A 8 -0.37 3.87 -14.37
CA LEU A 8 0.78 3.04 -14.01
C LEU A 8 1.63 3.69 -12.92
N CYS A 9 1.78 5.02 -12.95
CA CYS A 9 2.43 5.76 -11.89
C CYS A 9 1.70 5.62 -10.53
N CYS A 10 0.36 5.55 -10.55
CA CYS A 10 -0.45 5.28 -9.36
C CYS A 10 -0.17 3.88 -8.81
N ALA A 11 -0.22 2.87 -9.68
CA ALA A 11 0.05 1.48 -9.31
C ALA A 11 1.44 1.30 -8.68
N ASP A 12 2.48 1.93 -9.23
CA ASP A 12 3.81 1.86 -8.61
C ASP A 12 3.87 2.52 -7.23
N SER A 13 3.07 3.57 -7.04
CA SER A 13 3.03 4.32 -5.79
C SER A 13 2.29 3.54 -4.71
N GLU A 14 1.22 2.83 -5.07
CA GLU A 14 0.58 1.82 -4.22
C GLU A 14 1.56 0.69 -3.86
N GLY A 15 2.36 0.29 -4.87
CA GLY A 15 3.51 -0.61 -4.83
C GLY A 15 4.59 -0.27 -3.78
N THR A 16 4.72 1.01 -3.45
CA THR A 16 5.85 1.51 -2.66
C THR A 16 5.39 1.80 -1.23
N ALA A 17 5.87 1.04 -0.25
CA ALA A 17 5.47 1.13 1.16
C ALA A 17 5.44 2.58 1.70
N GLU A 18 6.50 3.34 1.43
CA GLU A 18 6.68 4.70 1.95
C GLU A 18 6.08 5.81 1.07
N SER A 19 5.50 5.48 -0.08
CA SER A 19 4.94 6.49 -0.99
C SER A 19 3.55 6.90 -0.53
N LYS A 20 3.37 8.21 -0.30
CA LYS A 20 2.08 8.80 0.12
C LYS A 20 1.36 9.51 -1.02
N LEU A 21 2.08 9.86 -2.08
CA LEU A 21 1.52 10.45 -3.28
C LEU A 21 2.42 10.23 -4.48
N PHE A 22 1.83 10.43 -5.64
CA PHE A 22 2.54 10.46 -6.90
C PHE A 22 2.24 11.73 -7.67
N VAL A 23 3.19 12.09 -8.51
CA VAL A 23 3.04 13.11 -9.54
C VAL A 23 3.53 12.48 -10.83
N TRP A 24 2.80 12.68 -11.91
CA TRP A 24 3.13 12.19 -13.25
C TRP A 24 3.04 13.33 -14.26
N SER A 25 3.93 13.35 -15.25
CA SER A 25 3.81 14.21 -16.42
C SER A 25 4.31 13.51 -17.67
N SER A 26 3.98 14.08 -18.84
CA SER A 26 4.47 13.65 -20.14
C SER A 26 5.95 13.96 -20.41
N SER A 27 6.66 14.58 -19.46
CA SER A 27 8.09 14.91 -19.60
C SER A 27 8.91 13.64 -19.87
N ASN A 28 9.86 13.70 -20.80
CA ASN A 28 10.75 12.59 -21.18
C ASN A 28 9.99 11.30 -21.57
N GLY A 29 8.86 11.42 -22.28
CA GLY A 29 8.03 10.27 -22.66
C GLY A 29 7.23 9.67 -21.49
N GLY A 30 7.17 10.38 -20.35
CA GLY A 30 6.46 9.96 -19.16
C GLY A 30 7.39 9.86 -17.95
N THR A 31 7.27 10.78 -17.00
CA THR A 31 8.04 10.77 -15.76
C THR A 31 7.12 10.64 -14.55
N SER A 32 7.45 9.70 -13.67
CA SER A 32 6.79 9.46 -12.39
C SER A 32 7.68 9.91 -11.23
N TRP A 33 7.10 10.75 -10.37
CA TRP A 33 7.68 11.29 -9.15
C TRP A 33 6.84 10.84 -7.94
N MET A 34 7.32 9.79 -7.28
CA MET A 34 6.79 9.34 -5.99
C MET A 34 7.29 10.23 -4.87
N LYS A 35 6.45 10.49 -3.87
CA LYS A 35 6.81 11.32 -2.72
C LYS A 35 6.29 10.69 -1.42
N TYR A 36 7.13 10.76 -0.38
CA TYR A 36 6.84 10.26 0.96
C TYR A 36 6.20 11.31 1.88
N THR A 37 6.20 12.58 1.48
CA THR A 37 5.55 13.69 2.20
C THR A 37 4.77 14.59 1.26
N LYS A 38 3.63 15.10 1.73
CA LYS A 38 2.85 16.11 1.04
C LYS A 38 3.49 17.49 1.29
N GLY A 39 4.33 17.93 0.35
CA GLY A 39 4.85 19.29 0.32
C GLY A 39 3.80 20.32 -0.11
N THR A 40 4.21 21.59 -0.27
CA THR A 40 3.36 22.66 -0.79
C THR A 40 2.84 22.32 -2.18
N LYS A 41 1.53 22.45 -2.41
CA LYS A 41 0.93 22.24 -3.73
C LYS A 41 1.17 23.46 -4.64
N SER A 42 1.51 23.20 -5.89
CA SER A 42 1.50 24.19 -6.96
C SER A 42 0.77 23.63 -8.17
N THR A 43 0.11 24.49 -8.94
CA THR A 43 -0.60 24.09 -10.15
C THR A 43 0.35 24.14 -11.33
N VAL A 44 0.52 23.02 -12.03
CA VAL A 44 1.36 22.91 -13.22
C VAL A 44 0.54 22.26 -14.33
N PHE A 45 0.49 22.90 -15.51
CA PHE A 45 -0.28 22.39 -16.65
C PHE A 45 0.30 21.07 -17.16
N GLY A 46 -0.57 20.11 -17.50
CA GLY A 46 -0.18 18.80 -18.03
C GLY A 46 0.35 17.79 -16.99
N VAL A 47 0.38 18.15 -15.71
CA VAL A 47 0.76 17.25 -14.61
C VAL A 47 -0.49 16.60 -14.01
N LYS A 48 -0.39 15.31 -13.68
CA LYS A 48 -1.42 14.53 -12.97
C LYS A 48 -0.86 14.08 -11.63
N SER A 49 -1.64 14.13 -10.56
CA SER A 49 -1.18 13.70 -9.24
C SER A 49 -2.34 13.16 -8.41
N ALA A 50 -2.07 12.18 -7.57
CA ALA A 50 -3.01 11.74 -6.54
C ALA A 50 -2.26 11.33 -5.26
N MET A 51 -3.00 11.32 -4.16
CA MET A 51 -2.54 10.77 -2.90
C MET A 51 -2.90 9.29 -2.86
N VAL A 52 -1.99 8.49 -2.33
CA VAL A 52 -2.21 7.06 -2.09
C VAL A 52 -2.74 6.93 -0.67
N PHE A 53 -3.94 6.39 -0.53
CA PHE A 53 -4.52 6.04 0.77
C PHE A 53 -4.52 4.52 0.91
N LYS A 54 -3.68 4.01 1.82
CA LYS A 54 -3.71 2.60 2.22
C LYS A 54 -4.68 2.48 3.39
N MET A 55 -5.84 1.88 3.15
CA MET A 55 -6.77 1.54 4.22
C MET A 55 -6.42 0.15 4.75
N CYS A 56 -6.25 0.06 6.06
CA CYS A 56 -6.17 -1.21 6.76
C CYS A 56 -7.36 -1.27 7.72
N ILE A 57 -8.22 -2.28 7.57
CA ILE A 57 -9.35 -2.49 8.46
C ILE A 57 -9.03 -3.69 9.34
N GLN A 58 -8.98 -3.46 10.65
CA GLN A 58 -8.79 -4.52 11.63
C GLN A 58 -10.14 -4.98 12.17
N LEU A 59 -10.44 -6.26 11.98
CA LEU A 59 -11.61 -6.91 12.57
C LEU A 59 -11.16 -7.67 13.81
N ARG A 60 -11.70 -7.33 14.98
CA ARG A 60 -11.35 -8.03 16.22
C ARG A 60 -12.14 -9.33 16.34
N ASN A 61 -11.46 -10.37 16.84
CA ASN A 61 -12.02 -11.70 17.08
C ASN A 61 -12.60 -12.36 15.81
N VAL A 62 -12.03 -12.03 14.65
CA VAL A 62 -12.34 -12.69 13.37
C VAL A 62 -11.11 -13.49 12.95
N ASP A 63 -11.35 -14.74 12.57
CA ASP A 63 -10.36 -15.64 12.00
C ASP A 63 -10.93 -16.21 10.70
N TYR A 64 -10.09 -16.32 9.68
CA TYR A 64 -10.43 -16.89 8.39
C TYR A 64 -9.65 -18.20 8.26
N SER A 65 -10.36 -19.33 8.21
CA SER A 65 -9.71 -20.64 8.22
C SER A 65 -9.01 -20.94 6.89
N GLY A 66 -7.69 -21.19 6.93
CA GLY A 66 -6.88 -21.47 5.75
C GLY A 66 -6.56 -20.19 4.94
N GLY A 67 -5.73 -20.32 3.90
CA GLY A 67 -5.34 -19.16 3.07
C GLY A 67 -4.25 -18.27 3.67
N ASP A 68 -3.57 -18.73 4.72
CA ASP A 68 -2.41 -18.03 5.30
C ASP A 68 -1.27 -17.96 4.28
N VAL A 69 -0.85 -16.74 3.93
CA VAL A 69 0.26 -16.54 2.99
C VAL A 69 1.54 -16.07 3.63
N ALA A 70 1.45 -15.46 4.81
CA ALA A 70 2.62 -15.06 5.57
C ALA A 70 2.32 -14.97 7.07
N ASN A 71 3.35 -15.21 7.88
CA ASN A 71 3.32 -15.00 9.32
C ASN A 71 4.47 -14.08 9.71
N THR A 72 4.20 -13.16 10.64
CA THR A 72 5.23 -12.30 11.22
C THR A 72 4.98 -12.05 12.71
N GLN A 73 6.06 -11.76 13.43
CA GLN A 73 5.96 -11.34 14.81
C GLN A 73 5.91 -9.80 14.85
N GLY A 74 4.96 -9.27 15.59
CA GLY A 74 4.72 -7.83 15.72
C GLY A 74 4.19 -7.49 17.11
N GLU A 75 4.32 -6.23 17.51
CA GLU A 75 3.86 -5.74 18.81
C GLU A 75 2.34 -5.47 18.83
N SER A 76 1.75 -5.21 17.66
CA SER A 76 0.32 -4.96 17.49
C SER A 76 -0.13 -5.35 16.09
N ALA A 77 -1.44 -5.42 15.88
CA ALA A 77 -2.03 -5.60 14.56
C ALA A 77 -1.70 -4.43 13.60
N ASP A 78 -1.37 -3.24 14.12
CA ASP A 78 -0.98 -2.08 13.30
C ASP A 78 0.36 -2.31 12.61
N PHE A 79 1.25 -3.10 13.23
CA PHE A 79 2.51 -3.52 12.61
C PHE A 79 2.26 -4.19 11.25
N CYS A 80 1.20 -4.99 11.14
CA CYS A 80 0.84 -5.60 9.88
C CYS A 80 0.22 -4.59 8.91
N CYS A 81 -0.59 -3.63 9.37
CA CYS A 81 -1.14 -2.55 8.54
C CYS A 81 -0.06 -1.67 7.90
N GLU A 82 0.98 -1.36 8.66
CA GLU A 82 2.13 -0.57 8.18
C GLU A 82 3.02 -1.37 7.23
N ARG A 83 2.99 -2.69 7.36
CA ARG A 83 3.86 -3.62 6.66
C ARG A 83 3.14 -4.43 5.60
N LEU A 84 1.86 -4.17 5.35
CA LEU A 84 1.10 -4.80 4.27
C LEU A 84 1.94 -4.60 3.00
N PRO A 85 2.50 -5.67 2.42
CA PRO A 85 3.13 -5.53 1.13
C PRO A 85 2.06 -5.01 0.17
N SER A 86 2.48 -4.32 -0.87
CA SER A 86 1.59 -3.83 -1.94
C SER A 86 0.90 -4.95 -2.74
N ASP A 87 0.92 -6.17 -2.22
CA ASP A 87 0.27 -7.32 -2.82
C ASP A 87 -1.23 -7.20 -2.59
N ALA A 88 -1.95 -6.90 -3.68
CA ALA A 88 -3.40 -6.75 -3.70
C ALA A 88 -4.17 -8.02 -3.30
N ARG A 89 -3.47 -9.14 -3.07
CA ARG A 89 -4.08 -10.40 -2.61
C ARG A 89 -4.30 -10.42 -1.10
N LEU A 90 -3.60 -9.59 -0.33
CA LEU A 90 -3.76 -9.51 1.11
C LEU A 90 -4.97 -8.68 1.50
N GLN A 91 -5.98 -9.33 2.05
CA GLN A 91 -7.24 -8.67 2.43
C GLN A 91 -7.58 -8.77 3.91
N ALA A 92 -6.94 -9.69 4.65
CA ALA A 92 -7.23 -9.89 6.07
C ALA A 92 -5.98 -10.14 6.93
N LEU A 93 -6.10 -9.74 8.20
CA LEU A 93 -5.12 -9.94 9.24
C LEU A 93 -5.78 -10.72 10.39
N HIS A 94 -5.17 -11.83 10.79
CA HIS A 94 -5.52 -12.54 12.01
C HIS A 94 -4.39 -12.45 13.04
N VAL A 95 -4.76 -12.45 14.33
CA VAL A 95 -3.82 -12.53 15.44
C VAL A 95 -3.98 -13.89 16.08
N ASP A 96 -3.00 -14.79 15.86
CA ASP A 96 -2.97 -16.06 16.56
C ASP A 96 -2.64 -15.81 18.03
N ILE A 97 -3.69 -15.85 18.86
CA ILE A 97 -3.61 -15.61 20.30
C ILE A 97 -2.78 -16.69 21.01
N LEU A 98 -2.72 -17.91 20.47
CA LEU A 98 -1.97 -19.02 21.05
C LEU A 98 -0.47 -18.84 20.82
N GLN A 99 -0.08 -18.27 19.68
CA GLN A 99 1.32 -18.10 19.32
C GLN A 99 1.86 -16.66 19.48
N ARG A 100 1.00 -15.67 19.79
CA ARG A 100 1.33 -14.23 19.76
C ARG A 100 1.96 -13.82 18.42
N ARG A 101 1.44 -14.37 17.32
CA ARG A 101 1.92 -14.07 15.96
C ARG A 101 0.80 -13.46 15.14
N HIS A 102 1.18 -12.60 14.20
CA HIS A 102 0.26 -11.97 13.27
C HIS A 102 0.34 -12.67 11.92
N VAL A 103 -0.80 -12.94 11.30
CA VAL A 103 -0.91 -13.73 10.07
C VAL A 103 -1.67 -12.94 9.01
N LEU A 104 -1.10 -12.91 7.81
CA LEU A 104 -1.70 -12.31 6.62
C LEU A 104 -2.41 -13.39 5.81
N VAL A 105 -3.65 -13.13 5.43
CA VAL A 105 -4.53 -14.08 4.73
C VAL A 105 -4.97 -13.49 3.39
N GLU A 106 -5.04 -14.34 2.36
CA GLU A 106 -5.64 -13.99 1.07
C GLU A 106 -7.17 -14.07 1.11
N ALA A 107 -7.85 -13.25 0.31
CA ALA A 107 -9.27 -13.48 0.01
C ALA A 107 -9.40 -14.42 -1.19
N ASP A 108 -10.28 -15.41 -1.02
CA ASP A 108 -10.79 -16.34 -2.03
C ASP A 108 -11.74 -15.67 -3.05
#